data_AF-A0A4R7NTJ9-F1
#
_entry.id   AF-A0A4R7NTJ9-F1
#
_cell.length_a   1.000
_cell.length_b   1.000
_cell.length_c   1.000
_cell.angle_alpha   90.00
_cell.angle_beta   90.00
_cell.angle_gamma   90.00
#
_symmetry.space_group_name_H-M   'P 1'
#
loop_
_entity.id
_entity.type
_entity.pdbx_description
1 polymer ?
#
loop_
_entity_poly.entity_id
_entity_poly.type
_entity_poly.pdbx_seq_one_letter_code
_entity_poly.pdbx_strand_id
1 'polypeptide(L)'
;MSVTLTWAACAVAASALALTPIALRDPKRLRTAFKGAMRTASPMPTSQRRLLAWASLLPGIVLIVCGQWPAFLIWMGAATAIGWGLVQVLAPKPR
;
A
#
# COMPACT_ATOMS: atom_id res chain seq x y z
N MET A 1 -20.89 15.95 -2.00
CA MET A 1 -19.59 15.50 -1.46
C MET A 1 -18.60 16.63 -1.56
N SER A 2 -17.88 16.97 -0.48
CA SER A 2 -16.86 18.02 -0.52
C SER A 2 -15.74 17.62 -1.48
N VAL A 3 -15.29 18.55 -2.33
CA VAL A 3 -14.25 18.34 -3.34
C VAL A 3 -12.99 17.69 -2.74
N THR A 4 -12.62 18.11 -1.52
CA THR A 4 -11.53 17.55 -0.72
C THR A 4 -11.63 16.03 -0.50
N LEU A 5 -12.83 15.53 -0.21
CA LEU A 5 -13.05 14.11 0.06
C LEU A 5 -12.92 13.28 -1.22
N THR A 6 -13.35 13.82 -2.36
CA THR A 6 -13.19 13.16 -3.65
C THR A 6 -11.71 13.01 -4.01
N TRP A 7 -10.93 14.10 -3.86
CA TRP A 7 -9.48 14.06 -4.07
C TRP A 7 -8.78 13.06 -3.14
N ALA A 8 -9.12 13.09 -1.85
CA ALA A 8 -8.56 12.16 -0.88
C ALA A 8 -8.91 10.71 -1.22
N ALA A 9 -10.18 10.41 -1.53
CA ALA A 9 -10.64 9.06 -1.85
C ALA A 9 -9.93 8.49 -3.09
N CYS A 10 -9.81 9.29 -4.16
CA CYS A 10 -9.09 8.89 -5.37
C CYS A 10 -7.61 8.60 -5.09
N ALA A 11 -6.94 9.48 -4.33
CA ALA A 11 -5.53 9.28 -3.99
C ALA A 11 -5.30 8.04 -3.11
N VAL A 12 -6.21 7.80 -2.15
CA VAL A 12 -6.16 6.63 -1.27
C VAL A 12 -6.37 5.34 -2.07
N ALA A 13 -7.38 5.31 -2.94
CA ALA A 13 -7.65 4.15 -3.79
C ALA A 13 -6.45 3.82 -4.69
N ALA A 14 -5.86 4.83 -5.35
CA ALA A 14 -4.68 4.65 -6.19
C ALA A 14 -3.48 4.09 -5.40
N SER A 15 -3.25 4.59 -4.19
CA SER A 15 -2.16 4.13 -3.32
C SER A 15 -2.40 2.72 -2.80
N ALA A 16 -3.64 2.40 -2.42
CA ALA A 16 -4.03 1.07 -1.95
C ALA A 16 -3.83 0.00 -3.02
N LEU A 17 -4.18 0.31 -4.28
CA LEU A 17 -3.96 -0.59 -5.42
C LEU A 17 -2.47 -0.89 -5.63
N ALA A 18 -1.58 0.08 -5.40
CA ALA A 18 -0.14 -0.14 -5.50
C ALA A 18 0.43 -0.90 -4.28
N LEU A 19 -0.08 -0.64 -3.07
CA LEU A 19 0.40 -1.26 -1.83
C LEU A 19 -0.02 -2.73 -1.69
N THR A 20 -1.21 -3.10 -2.17
CA THR A 20 -1.75 -4.47 -2.05
C THR A 20 -0.83 -5.55 -2.65
N PRO A 21 -0.37 -5.45 -3.92
CA PRO A 21 0.52 -6.44 -4.50
C PRO A 21 1.91 -6.47 -3.83
N ILE A 22 2.39 -5.33 -3.31
CA ILE A 22 3.64 -5.28 -2.54
C ILE A 22 3.49 -6.09 -1.25
N ALA A 23 2.39 -5.91 -0.52
CA ALA A 23 2.14 -6.58 0.75
C ALA A 23 1.96 -8.10 0.58
N LEU A 24 1.30 -8.53 -0.51
CA LEU A 24 1.08 -9.95 -0.82
C LEU A 24 2.34 -10.70 -1.26
N ARG A 25 3.29 -10.01 -1.91
CA ARG A 25 4.50 -10.62 -2.47
C ARG A 25 5.78 -10.27 -1.70
N ASP A 26 5.63 -9.85 -0.45
CA ASP A 26 6.78 -9.50 0.39
C ASP A 26 7.67 -10.75 0.62
N PRO A 27 8.94 -10.73 0.19
CA PRO A 27 9.85 -11.86 0.34
C PRO A 27 10.07 -12.27 1.81
N LYS A 28 9.94 -11.35 2.77
CA LYS A 28 10.08 -11.66 4.20
C LYS A 28 8.91 -12.50 4.69
N ARG A 29 7.71 -12.24 4.20
CA ARG A 29 6.46 -12.95 4.54
C ARG A 29 6.39 -14.31 3.86
N LEU A 30 6.88 -14.40 2.62
CA LEU A 30 6.99 -15.68 1.92
C LEU A 30 8.00 -16.61 2.59
N ARG A 31 9.14 -16.11 3.10
CA ARG A 31 10.12 -16.95 3.84
C ARG A 31 9.55 -17.56 5.12
N THR A 32 8.72 -16.84 5.86
CA THR A 32 8.08 -17.39 7.08
C THR A 32 6.91 -18.31 6.74
N ALA A 33 6.13 -17.99 5.69
CA ALA A 33 5.04 -18.83 5.19
C ALA A 33 5.51 -20.13 4.49
N PHE A 34 6.75 -20.16 3.99
CA PHE A 34 7.37 -21.35 3.38
C PHE A 34 7.54 -22.53 4.35
N LYS A 35 7.50 -22.28 5.67
CA LYS A 35 7.44 -23.36 6.68
C LYS A 35 6.04 -23.96 6.85
N GLY A 36 5.00 -23.36 6.26
CA GLY A 36 3.60 -23.59 6.66
C GLY A 36 2.67 -24.19 5.60
N ALA A 37 2.50 -23.56 4.43
CA ALA A 37 1.48 -24.00 3.45
C ALA A 37 1.48 -23.29 2.08
N MET A 38 2.18 -22.17 1.90
CA MET A 38 1.93 -21.29 0.73
C MET A 38 3.05 -21.40 -0.31
N ARG A 39 2.98 -22.45 -1.15
CA ARG A 39 4.03 -22.85 -2.10
C ARG A 39 3.98 -22.15 -3.47
N THR A 40 3.01 -21.26 -3.72
CA THR A 40 2.67 -20.77 -5.08
C THR A 40 3.03 -19.31 -5.37
N ALA A 41 3.42 -18.50 -4.38
CA ALA A 41 3.74 -17.09 -4.61
C ALA A 41 5.25 -16.87 -4.78
N SER A 42 5.67 -16.50 -5.99
CA SER A 42 7.06 -16.14 -6.28
C SER A 42 7.36 -14.72 -5.76
N PRO A 43 8.54 -14.47 -5.14
CA PRO A 43 8.94 -13.14 -4.69
C PRO A 43 8.90 -12.11 -5.82
N MET A 44 8.40 -10.90 -5.52
CA MET A 44 8.41 -9.81 -6.49
C MET A 44 9.83 -9.30 -6.74
N PRO A 45 10.25 -9.08 -8.00
CA PRO A 45 11.54 -8.46 -8.32
C PRO A 45 11.71 -7.09 -7.64
N THR A 46 12.92 -6.81 -7.17
CA THR A 46 13.24 -5.58 -6.43
C THR A 46 12.92 -4.30 -7.22
N SER A 47 13.14 -4.30 -8.54
CA SER A 47 12.82 -3.18 -9.44
C SER A 47 11.32 -2.88 -9.47
N GLN A 48 10.50 -3.93 -9.65
CA GLN A 48 9.05 -3.80 -9.69
C GLN A 48 8.48 -3.35 -8.34
N ARG A 49 9.03 -3.86 -7.23
CA ARG A 49 8.64 -3.44 -5.87
C ARG A 49 8.96 -1.96 -5.63
N ARG A 50 10.14 -1.49 -6.07
CA ARG A 50 10.50 -0.07 -5.98
C ARG A 50 9.59 0.80 -6.83
N LEU A 51 9.28 0.37 -8.06
CA LEU A 51 8.38 1.09 -8.95
C LEU A 51 6.98 1.25 -8.33
N LEU A 52 6.41 0.18 -7.77
CA LEU A 52 5.12 0.23 -7.08
C LEU A 52 5.17 1.10 -5.81
N ALA A 53 6.28 1.07 -5.06
CA ALA A 53 6.46 1.93 -3.91
C ALA A 53 6.46 3.42 -4.31
N TRP A 54 7.21 3.78 -5.36
CA TRP A 54 7.20 5.13 -5.92
C TRP A 54 5.83 5.52 -6.49
N ALA A 55 5.17 4.59 -7.18
CA ALA A 55 3.81 4.81 -7.70
C ALA A 55 2.80 5.07 -6.57
N SER A 56 2.98 4.44 -5.40
CA SER A 56 2.10 4.65 -4.25
C SER A 56 2.25 6.04 -3.61
N LEU A 57 3.39 6.71 -3.81
CA LEU A 57 3.65 8.07 -3.32
C LEU A 57 3.16 9.16 -4.28
N LEU A 58 3.05 8.83 -5.56
CA LEU A 58 2.69 9.75 -6.64
C LEU A 58 1.36 10.51 -6.39
N PRO A 59 0.29 9.87 -5.89
CA PRO A 59 -0.96 10.56 -5.58
C PRO A 59 -0.80 11.66 -4.52
N GLY A 60 0.04 11.43 -3.50
CA GLY A 60 0.33 12.43 -2.48
C GLY A 60 1.07 13.65 -3.04
N ILE A 61 2.01 13.42 -3.97
CA ILE A 61 2.74 14.50 -4.66
C ILE A 61 1.76 15.36 -5.47
N VAL A 62 0.83 14.73 -6.19
CA VAL A 62 -0.20 15.45 -6.96
C VAL A 62 -1.06 16.33 -6.04
N LEU A 63 -1.47 15.81 -4.87
CA LEU A 63 -2.25 16.60 -3.90
C LEU A 63 -1.49 17.83 -3.37
N ILE A 64 -0.18 17.69 -3.12
CA ILE A 64 0.69 18.80 -2.70
C ILE A 64 0.76 19.86 -3.80
N VAL A 65 1.03 19.45 -5.05
CA VAL A 65 1.16 20.37 -6.19
C VAL A 65 -0.16 21.10 -6.47
N CYS A 66 -1.31 20.44 -6.30
CA CYS A 66 -2.63 21.05 -6.43
C CYS A 66 -3.06 21.88 -5.21
N GLY A 67 -2.20 22.04 -4.19
CA GLY A 67 -2.48 22.82 -2.98
C GLY A 67 -3.56 22.21 -2.07
N GLN A 68 -3.92 20.95 -2.26
CA GLN A 68 -4.99 20.27 -1.53
C GLN A 68 -4.50 19.71 -0.19
N TRP A 69 -4.02 20.58 0.70
CA TRP A 69 -3.46 20.20 2.00
C TRP A 69 -4.37 19.32 2.86
N PRO A 70 -5.69 19.59 2.99
CA PRO A 70 -6.55 18.74 3.81
C PRO A 70 -6.72 17.34 3.20
N ALA A 71 -6.82 17.24 1.86
CA ALA A 71 -6.88 15.95 1.18
C ALA A 71 -5.58 15.16 1.32
N PHE A 72 -4.43 15.85 1.27
CA PHE A 72 -3.11 15.26 1.51
C PHE A 72 -2.99 14.66 2.91
N LEU A 73 -3.42 15.38 3.95
CA LEU A 73 -3.38 14.88 5.33
C LEU A 73 -4.27 13.65 5.53
N ILE A 74 -5.48 13.66 4.96
CA ILE A 74 -6.39 12.51 4.98
C ILE A 74 -5.74 11.31 4.27
N TRP A 75 -5.20 11.55 3.08
CA TRP A 75 -4.51 10.54 2.29
C TRP A 75 -3.33 9.92 3.04
N MET A 76 -2.48 10.73 3.67
CA MET A 76 -1.30 10.28 4.41
C MET A 76 -1.68 9.37 5.58
N GLY A 77 -2.70 9.77 6.37
CA GLY A 77 -3.22 8.96 7.46
C GLY A 77 -3.80 7.62 6.95
N ALA A 78 -4.62 7.67 5.91
CA ALA A 78 -5.22 6.49 5.32
C ALA A 78 -4.19 5.53 4.70
N ALA A 79 -3.20 6.04 3.96
CA ALA A 79 -2.12 5.23 3.38
C ALA A 79 -1.30 4.50 4.45
N THR A 80 -1.00 5.19 5.56
CA THR A 80 -0.30 4.60 6.71
C THR A 80 -1.15 3.51 7.37
N ALA A 81 -2.44 3.78 7.61
CA ALA A 81 -3.36 2.83 8.19
C ALA A 81 -3.55 1.59 7.31
N ILE A 82 -3.69 1.75 5.99
CA ILE A 82 -3.81 0.65 5.03
C ILE A 82 -2.53 -0.19 5.03
N GLY A 83 -1.36 0.43 5.02
CA GLY A 83 -0.08 -0.27 5.08
C GLY A 83 0.01 -1.16 6.33
N TRP A 84 -0.33 -0.62 7.50
CA TRP A 84 -0.38 -1.40 8.74
C TRP A 84 -1.46 -2.48 8.72
N GLY A 85 -2.66 -2.16 8.24
CA GLY A 85 -3.77 -3.11 8.14
C GLY A 85 -3.41 -4.30 7.26
N LEU A 86 -2.76 -4.08 6.12
CA LEU A 86 -2.26 -5.15 5.25
C LEU A 86 -1.24 -6.03 5.97
N VAL A 87 -0.34 -5.44 6.76
CA VAL A 87 0.60 -6.20 7.58
C VAL A 87 -0.12 -7.04 8.63
N GLN A 88 -1.13 -6.52 9.31
CA GLN A 88 -1.85 -7.28 10.33
C GLN A 88 -2.71 -8.40 9.72
N VAL A 89 -3.44 -8.11 8.64
CA VAL A 89 -4.32 -9.07 7.96
C VAL A 89 -3.52 -10.24 7.38
N LEU A 90 -2.35 -9.95 6.81
CA LEU A 90 -1.53 -10.98 6.18
C LEU A 90 -0.60 -11.68 7.19
N ALA A 91 -0.53 -11.25 8.45
CA ALA A 91 0.39 -11.83 9.44
C ALA A 91 0.15 -13.35 9.61
N PRO A 92 1.20 -14.18 9.68
CA PRO A 92 1.03 -15.61 9.94
C PRO A 92 0.35 -15.81 11.30
N LYS A 93 -0.71 -16.64 11.33
CA LYS A 93 -1.38 -16.96 12.59
C LYS A 93 -0.45 -17.82 13.46
N PRO A 94 -0.21 -17.46 14.74
CA PRO A 94 0.53 -18.33 15.65
C PRO A 94 -0.24 -19.64 15.82
N ARG A 95 0.47 -20.77 15.70
CA ARG A 95 -0.06 -22.11 15.98
C ARG A 95 -0.12 -22.34 17.48
#